data_AF-A0AA97HEG5-F1
#
_entry.id   AF-A0AA97HEG5-F1
#
_cell.length_a   1.000
_cell.length_b   1.000
_cell.length_c   1.000
_cell.angle_alpha   90.00
_cell.angle_beta   90.00
_cell.angle_gamma   90.00
#
_symmetry.space_group_name_H-M   'P 1'
#
loop_
_entity.id
_entity.type
_entity.pdbx_description
1 polymer ?
#
loop_
_entity_poly.entity_id
_entity_poly.type
_entity_poly.pdbx_seq_one_letter_code
_entity_poly.pdbx_strand_id
1 'polypeptide(L)'
;MDEIFNLSNISESQKKEMLESKVEFSKKSSQLASNSRKSTKSGKCLYCKESTTSYCNSHSIPASFLKNIAKDGKLLTHGGLIDLPLLNAESGVNKAGTFHIICRDCDSKIFSNYESKATYDSDIKQTTLAQIAMKNYLKTISQKAFEIAYYGHLSDDSGIDLSSINNIKDLDLKENVRGFDRARKVDLKCVQDEYYLFFCEKLSYVVPIAFQHKIALAVDLEGNVINNLYNHDPKYKIQHLHLAVFPLEEISIVMMFIDKKDTRYRQFMRQFNSLSLEDKLALSNYIIFLYSEDFFLSPSLDEEIVNDEKLKYVSGSLGVGLVGLGRSAIDLLKENYSLSGFKAIPSLLSPEKSI
;
A
#
# COMPACT_ATOMS: atom_id res chain seq x y z
N MET A 1 -14.05 -24.22 -11.79
CA MET A 1 -12.98 -23.24 -12.08
C MET A 1 -12.77 -22.57 -10.76
N ASP A 2 -11.70 -22.91 -10.06
CA ASP A 2 -11.47 -22.36 -8.72
C ASP A 2 -11.03 -20.90 -8.92
N GLU A 3 -12.01 -20.00 -8.92
CA GLU A 3 -11.82 -18.57 -9.10
C GLU A 3 -11.02 -18.00 -7.93
N ILE A 4 -10.11 -17.07 -8.24
CA ILE A 4 -9.45 -16.21 -7.26
C ILE A 4 -10.52 -15.64 -6.34
N PHE A 5 -10.29 -15.69 -5.03
CA PHE A 5 -11.21 -15.03 -4.12
C PHE A 5 -11.14 -13.52 -4.36
N ASN A 6 -12.20 -12.99 -4.95
CA ASN A 6 -12.28 -11.59 -5.34
C ASN A 6 -13.39 -10.89 -4.55
N LEU A 7 -13.01 -9.86 -3.80
CA LEU A 7 -13.92 -9.08 -2.96
C LEU A 7 -14.93 -8.25 -3.76
N SER A 8 -14.72 -8.03 -5.06
CA SER A 8 -15.72 -7.39 -5.92
C SER A 8 -16.83 -8.35 -6.37
N ASN A 9 -16.62 -9.67 -6.26
CA ASN A 9 -17.57 -10.68 -6.75
C ASN A 9 -18.60 -11.12 -5.70
N ILE A 10 -18.74 -10.37 -4.60
CA ILE A 10 -19.72 -10.66 -3.55
C ILE A 10 -21.14 -10.40 -4.10
N SER A 11 -22.00 -11.42 -4.02
CA SER A 11 -23.36 -11.33 -4.58
C SER A 11 -24.22 -10.32 -3.81
N GLU A 12 -25.27 -9.80 -4.45
CA GLU A 12 -26.22 -8.89 -3.80
C GLU A 12 -26.91 -9.52 -2.58
N SER A 13 -27.15 -10.83 -2.58
CA SER A 13 -27.67 -11.53 -1.40
C SER A 13 -26.67 -11.53 -0.25
N GLN A 14 -25.38 -11.78 -0.53
CA GLN A 14 -24.31 -11.73 0.48
C GLN A 14 -24.09 -10.31 1.00
N LYS A 15 -24.14 -9.29 0.13
CA LYS A 15 -24.09 -7.88 0.54
C LYS A 15 -25.24 -7.53 1.48
N LYS A 16 -26.45 -8.03 1.20
CA LYS A 16 -27.62 -7.83 2.07
C LYS A 16 -27.40 -8.46 3.46
N GLU A 17 -26.89 -9.68 3.53
CA GLU A 17 -26.54 -10.34 4.80
C GLU A 17 -25.44 -9.57 5.57
N MET A 18 -24.44 -9.05 4.87
CA MET A 18 -23.41 -8.18 5.45
C MET A 18 -24.01 -6.90 6.03
N LEU A 19 -24.99 -6.29 5.35
CA LEU A 19 -25.68 -5.09 5.83
C LEU A 19 -26.52 -5.38 7.08
N GLU A 20 -27.23 -6.51 7.11
CA GLU A 20 -28.02 -6.95 8.26
C GLU A 20 -27.15 -7.18 9.51
N SER A 21 -25.95 -7.74 9.32
CA SER A 21 -24.98 -8.02 10.40
C SER A 21 -24.00 -6.87 10.69
N LYS A 22 -24.01 -5.80 9.89
CA LYS A 22 -23.00 -4.72 9.91
C LYS A 22 -22.78 -4.11 11.29
N VAL A 23 -23.85 -3.88 12.04
CA VAL A 23 -23.77 -3.27 13.38
C VAL A 23 -23.06 -4.19 14.37
N GLU A 24 -23.42 -5.46 14.40
CA GLU A 24 -22.81 -6.45 15.29
C GLU A 24 -21.34 -6.69 14.93
N PHE A 25 -21.08 -6.88 13.63
CA PHE A 25 -19.72 -6.99 13.10
C PHE A 25 -18.86 -5.78 13.49
N SER A 26 -19.38 -4.57 13.31
CA SER A 26 -18.66 -3.33 13.62
C SER A 26 -18.34 -3.22 15.11
N LYS A 27 -19.27 -3.60 16.00
CA LYS A 27 -19.03 -3.61 17.46
C LYS A 27 -17.92 -4.59 17.82
N LYS A 28 -18.00 -5.84 17.34
CA LYS A 28 -17.02 -6.89 17.63
C LYS A 28 -15.63 -6.54 17.08
N SER A 29 -15.57 -6.13 15.82
CA SER A 29 -14.33 -5.68 15.16
C SER A 29 -13.70 -4.48 15.89
N SER A 30 -14.52 -3.50 16.32
CA SER A 30 -14.04 -2.35 17.08
C SER A 30 -13.47 -2.72 18.44
N GLN A 31 -14.10 -3.66 19.15
CA GLN A 31 -13.62 -4.16 20.44
C GLN A 31 -12.25 -4.85 20.29
N LEU A 32 -12.14 -5.79 19.34
CA LEU A 32 -10.89 -6.50 19.05
C LEU A 32 -9.80 -5.52 18.59
N ALA A 33 -10.13 -4.57 17.72
CA ALA A 33 -9.19 -3.55 17.25
C ALA A 33 -8.70 -2.64 18.37
N SER A 34 -9.58 -2.27 19.31
CA SER A 34 -9.21 -1.46 20.49
C SER A 34 -8.20 -2.18 21.37
N ASN A 35 -8.44 -3.46 21.67
CA ASN A 35 -7.54 -4.29 22.47
C ASN A 35 -6.19 -4.48 21.76
N SER A 36 -6.21 -4.78 20.47
CA SER A 36 -5.01 -4.96 19.62
C SER A 36 -4.14 -3.69 19.55
N ARG A 37 -4.77 -2.51 19.46
CA ARG A 37 -4.04 -1.24 19.48
C ARG A 37 -3.43 -0.92 20.83
N LYS A 38 -3.98 -1.44 21.93
CA LYS A 38 -3.40 -1.26 23.27
C LYS A 38 -2.21 -2.18 23.47
N SER A 39 -2.31 -3.44 23.06
CA SER A 39 -1.25 -4.45 23.23
C SER A 39 -0.01 -4.18 22.36
N THR A 40 -0.15 -3.49 21.23
CA THR A 40 0.97 -3.13 20.34
C THR A 40 1.78 -1.92 20.79
N LYS A 41 1.31 -1.14 21.79
CA LYS A 41 2.05 0.04 22.28
C LYS A 41 3.23 -0.40 23.14
N SER A 42 4.44 -0.31 22.59
CA SER A 42 5.68 -0.67 23.28
C SER A 42 6.09 0.26 24.43
N GLY A 43 5.46 1.44 24.51
CA GLY A 43 5.85 2.53 25.40
C GLY A 43 7.11 3.28 24.94
N LYS A 44 7.62 3.01 23.73
CA LYS A 44 8.82 3.63 23.16
C LYS A 44 8.60 4.06 21.72
N CYS A 45 9.25 5.17 21.32
CA CYS A 45 9.30 5.59 19.93
C CYS A 45 10.14 4.59 19.11
N LEU A 46 9.60 4.08 17.99
CA LEU A 46 10.37 3.14 17.16
C LEU A 46 11.67 3.75 16.60
N TYR A 47 11.69 5.06 16.34
CA TYR A 47 12.85 5.75 15.77
C TYR A 47 13.94 6.02 16.82
N CYS A 48 13.66 6.87 17.81
CA CYS A 48 14.66 7.31 18.79
C CYS A 48 14.82 6.37 19.99
N LYS A 49 13.93 5.39 20.16
CA LYS A 49 13.91 4.43 21.28
C LYS A 49 13.62 5.03 22.66
N GLU A 50 13.46 6.34 22.76
CA GLU A 50 13.02 7.02 23.98
C GLU A 50 11.61 6.61 24.38
N SER A 51 11.37 6.61 25.70
CA SER A 51 10.05 6.33 26.28
C SER A 51 9.03 7.37 25.81
N THR A 52 7.83 6.92 25.44
CA THR A 52 6.73 7.79 25.05
C THR A 52 5.39 7.29 25.56
N THR A 53 4.59 8.21 26.08
CA THR A 53 3.19 7.97 26.46
C THR A 53 2.22 8.38 25.36
N SER A 54 2.66 9.16 24.37
CA SER A 54 1.87 9.61 23.23
C SER A 54 2.58 9.35 21.90
N TYR A 55 1.86 8.73 20.97
CA TYR A 55 2.35 8.50 19.61
C TYR A 55 1.80 9.58 18.69
N CYS A 56 2.58 9.97 17.69
CA CYS A 56 2.14 10.87 16.63
C CYS A 56 1.01 10.19 15.82
N ASN A 57 0.04 10.98 15.35
CA ASN A 57 -0.86 10.57 14.29
C ASN A 57 -0.13 10.75 12.94
N SER A 58 0.83 9.87 12.68
CA SER A 58 1.66 9.93 11.48
C SER A 58 0.84 9.55 10.26
N HIS A 59 0.91 10.32 9.18
CA HIS A 59 0.33 9.93 7.89
C HIS A 59 1.37 9.25 7.00
N SER A 60 0.96 8.22 6.24
CA SER A 60 1.80 7.61 5.20
C SER A 60 2.03 8.57 4.03
N ILE A 61 0.95 9.21 3.56
CA ILE A 61 0.96 10.29 2.56
C ILE A 61 0.70 11.61 3.29
N PRO A 62 1.45 12.69 3.02
CA PRO A 62 1.26 13.96 3.71
C PRO A 62 -0.19 14.44 3.59
N ALA A 63 -0.79 14.84 4.72
CA ALA A 63 -2.17 15.29 4.74
C ALA A 63 -2.42 16.52 3.85
N SER A 64 -1.39 17.34 3.62
CA SER A 64 -1.40 18.44 2.64
C SER A 64 -1.64 17.95 1.22
N PHE A 65 -1.06 16.81 0.81
CA PHE A 65 -1.22 16.26 -0.54
C PHE A 65 -2.61 15.63 -0.69
N LEU A 66 -3.07 14.93 0.35
CA LEU A 66 -4.42 14.36 0.40
C LEU A 66 -5.51 15.42 0.27
N LYS A 67 -5.31 16.63 0.80
CA LYS A 67 -6.28 17.74 0.67
C LYS A 67 -6.53 18.15 -0.77
N ASN A 68 -5.54 18.01 -1.65
CA ASN A 68 -5.65 18.45 -3.05
C ASN A 68 -6.64 17.59 -3.86
N ILE A 69 -6.89 16.35 -3.41
CA ILE A 69 -7.85 15.43 -4.03
C ILE A 69 -9.09 15.19 -3.17
N ALA A 70 -9.19 15.83 -2.00
CA ALA A 70 -10.31 15.62 -1.09
C ALA A 70 -11.50 16.51 -1.46
N LYS A 71 -12.71 15.98 -1.34
CA LYS A 71 -13.97 16.75 -1.43
C LYS A 71 -14.61 16.80 -0.06
N ASP A 72 -14.95 17.99 0.43
CA ASP A 72 -15.51 18.21 1.77
C ASP A 72 -14.69 17.55 2.90
N GLY A 73 -13.35 17.52 2.73
CA GLY A 73 -12.42 16.90 3.67
C GLY A 73 -12.42 15.36 3.67
N LYS A 74 -13.03 14.73 2.66
CA LYS A 74 -13.14 13.28 2.50
C LYS A 74 -12.47 12.77 1.22
N LEU A 75 -12.12 11.50 1.25
CA LEU A 75 -11.50 10.73 0.17
C LEU A 75 -12.28 9.43 -0.02
N LEU A 76 -12.39 8.98 -1.25
CA LEU A 76 -12.89 7.64 -1.57
C LEU A 76 -11.75 6.64 -1.31
N THR A 77 -12.08 5.49 -0.71
CA THR A 77 -11.10 4.44 -0.37
C THR A 77 -11.41 3.15 -1.13
N HIS A 78 -10.53 2.15 -1.01
CA HIS A 78 -10.73 0.82 -1.60
C HIS A 78 -12.13 0.25 -1.32
N GLY A 79 -12.60 0.32 -0.07
CA GLY A 79 -13.93 -0.18 0.30
C GLY A 79 -15.10 0.48 -0.45
N GLY A 80 -14.93 1.74 -0.87
CA GLY A 80 -15.91 2.46 -1.67
C GLY A 80 -15.79 2.14 -3.16
N LEU A 81 -14.57 1.87 -3.65
CA LEU A 81 -14.34 1.45 -5.02
C LEU A 81 -14.96 0.07 -5.29
N ILE A 82 -14.68 -0.92 -4.44
CA ILE A 82 -15.16 -2.30 -4.63
C ILE A 82 -16.59 -2.53 -4.10
N ASP A 83 -17.25 -1.49 -3.57
CA ASP A 83 -18.61 -1.53 -3.02
C ASP A 83 -18.81 -2.68 -1.99
N LEU A 84 -17.91 -2.76 -1.01
CA LEU A 84 -17.96 -3.80 0.04
C LEU A 84 -18.56 -3.24 1.34
N PRO A 85 -19.79 -3.66 1.75
CA PRO A 85 -20.53 -3.00 2.84
C PRO A 85 -19.84 -2.96 4.20
N LEU A 86 -18.94 -3.91 4.48
CA LEU A 86 -18.21 -4.01 5.75
C LEU A 86 -16.95 -3.12 5.81
N LEU A 87 -16.52 -2.58 4.67
CA LEU A 87 -15.44 -1.60 4.60
C LEU A 87 -16.00 -0.18 4.61
N ASN A 88 -15.19 0.77 5.04
CA ASN A 88 -15.57 2.17 4.93
C ASN A 88 -15.46 2.59 3.46
N ALA A 89 -16.48 3.23 2.93
CA ALA A 89 -16.41 3.78 1.58
C ALA A 89 -15.48 5.01 1.52
N GLU A 90 -15.58 5.86 2.54
CA GLU A 90 -14.86 7.12 2.62
C GLU A 90 -13.93 7.18 3.83
N SER A 91 -12.89 8.00 3.73
CA SER A 91 -12.02 8.38 4.83
C SER A 91 -11.83 9.89 4.89
N GLY A 92 -11.92 10.47 6.08
CA GLY A 92 -11.55 11.86 6.27
C GLY A 92 -10.03 12.03 6.18
N VAL A 93 -9.57 13.16 5.64
CA VAL A 93 -8.13 13.46 5.43
C VAL A 93 -7.30 13.21 6.70
N ASN A 94 -7.80 13.59 7.87
CA ASN A 94 -7.09 13.44 9.16
C ASN A 94 -6.94 11.99 9.64
N LYS A 95 -7.65 11.04 9.03
CA LYS A 95 -7.61 9.60 9.36
C LYS A 95 -6.99 8.75 8.24
N ALA A 96 -7.03 9.25 7.00
CA ALA A 96 -6.46 8.59 5.83
C ALA A 96 -4.97 8.30 5.99
N GLY A 97 -4.59 7.05 5.78
CA GLY A 97 -3.18 6.61 5.80
C GLY A 97 -2.52 6.68 7.18
N THR A 98 -3.25 6.91 8.26
CA THR A 98 -2.64 7.16 9.59
C THR A 98 -2.08 5.91 10.30
N PHE A 99 -1.06 6.11 11.13
CA PHE A 99 -0.45 5.10 11.99
C PHE A 99 0.23 5.73 13.22
N HIS A 100 0.50 4.93 14.27
CA HIS A 100 0.86 5.45 15.60
C HIS A 100 2.02 4.66 16.22
N ILE A 101 3.26 4.88 15.77
CA ILE A 101 4.43 4.08 16.18
C ILE A 101 5.69 4.91 16.53
N ILE A 102 5.70 6.21 16.26
CA ILE A 102 6.79 7.13 16.60
C ILE A 102 6.28 8.33 17.39
N CYS A 103 7.18 9.05 18.08
CA CYS A 103 6.83 10.28 18.78
C CYS A 103 6.70 11.46 17.81
N ARG A 104 5.98 12.50 18.25
CA ARG A 104 5.74 13.72 17.47
C ARG A 104 7.01 14.43 17.03
N ASP A 105 8.02 14.48 17.90
CA ASP A 105 9.29 15.15 17.62
C ASP A 105 10.10 14.45 16.53
N CYS A 106 10.04 13.11 16.48
CA CYS A 106 10.67 12.34 15.41
C CYS A 106 9.92 12.61 14.10
N ASP A 107 8.59 12.46 14.09
CA ASP A 107 7.81 12.62 12.87
C ASP A 107 8.02 13.99 12.22
N SER A 108 7.88 15.07 13.00
CA SER A 108 7.98 16.44 12.49
C SER A 108 9.37 16.84 11.98
N LYS A 109 10.44 16.23 12.49
CA LYS A 109 11.82 16.55 12.11
C LYS A 109 12.35 15.70 10.96
N ILE A 110 12.04 14.40 10.98
CA ILE A 110 12.60 13.45 10.01
C ILE A 110 11.97 13.63 8.64
N PHE A 111 10.67 13.89 8.60
CA PHE A 111 9.89 13.82 7.36
C PHE A 111 9.66 15.17 6.70
N SER A 112 10.05 16.28 7.34
CA SER A 112 9.79 17.64 6.85
C SER A 112 10.29 17.90 5.43
N ASN A 113 11.35 17.20 4.99
CA ASN A 113 11.88 17.37 3.65
C ASN A 113 10.94 16.74 2.61
N TYR A 114 10.62 15.44 2.68
CA TYR A 114 9.74 14.85 1.65
C TYR A 114 8.29 15.36 1.72
N GLU A 115 7.84 15.85 2.87
CA GLU A 115 6.49 16.44 3.03
C GLU A 115 6.39 17.86 2.45
N SER A 116 7.52 18.50 2.12
CA SER A 116 7.57 19.85 1.54
C SER A 116 7.32 19.84 0.03
N LYS A 117 6.44 20.72 -0.46
CA LYS A 117 6.18 20.93 -1.89
C LYS A 117 7.47 21.29 -2.66
N ALA A 118 8.30 22.16 -2.08
CA ALA A 118 9.53 22.66 -2.70
C ALA A 118 10.56 21.56 -3.00
N THR A 119 10.45 20.41 -2.33
CA THR A 119 11.33 19.25 -2.58
C THR A 119 11.17 18.72 -4.00
N TYR A 120 9.99 18.87 -4.60
CA TYR A 120 9.65 18.36 -5.93
C TYR A 120 9.85 19.40 -7.06
N ASP A 121 10.47 20.55 -6.73
CA ASP A 121 10.90 21.55 -7.71
C ASP A 121 12.33 21.30 -8.22
N SER A 122 13.03 20.34 -7.61
CA SER A 122 14.40 19.95 -7.95
C SER A 122 14.53 18.43 -8.04
N ASP A 123 15.72 17.95 -8.43
CA ASP A 123 16.01 16.52 -8.48
C ASP A 123 15.79 15.84 -7.11
N ILE A 124 15.16 14.66 -7.16
CA ILE A 124 14.84 13.89 -5.96
C ILE A 124 16.12 13.30 -5.34
N LYS A 125 16.44 13.76 -4.13
CA LYS A 125 17.61 13.33 -3.38
C LYS A 125 17.42 11.96 -2.72
N GLN A 126 18.52 11.27 -2.47
CA GLN A 126 18.53 9.99 -1.73
C GLN A 126 17.92 10.09 -0.33
N THR A 127 18.05 11.23 0.35
CA THR A 127 17.40 11.50 1.64
C THR A 127 15.88 11.53 1.50
N THR A 128 15.34 12.16 0.45
CA THR A 128 13.91 12.15 0.15
C THR A 128 13.39 10.72 -0.08
N LEU A 129 14.10 9.92 -0.88
CA LEU A 129 13.76 8.50 -1.12
C LEU A 129 13.81 7.68 0.18
N ALA A 130 14.83 7.91 1.01
CA ALA A 130 14.98 7.25 2.30
C ALA A 130 13.82 7.60 3.26
N GLN A 131 13.36 8.85 3.26
CA GLN A 131 12.22 9.29 4.08
C GLN A 131 10.91 8.65 3.63
N ILE A 132 10.65 8.59 2.32
CA ILE A 132 9.50 7.88 1.74
C ILE A 132 9.56 6.39 2.11
N ALA A 133 10.72 5.75 1.94
CA ALA A 133 10.92 4.35 2.32
C ALA A 133 10.69 4.13 3.82
N MET A 134 11.21 5.00 4.69
CA MET A 134 10.99 4.94 6.13
C MET A 134 9.49 5.02 6.48
N LYS A 135 8.72 5.95 5.89
CA LYS A 135 7.27 6.04 6.12
C LYS A 135 6.54 4.78 5.66
N ASN A 136 6.91 4.24 4.50
CA ASN A 136 6.36 2.99 3.99
C ASN A 136 6.61 1.81 4.95
N TYR A 137 7.84 1.67 5.47
CA TYR A 137 8.14 0.63 6.45
C TYR A 137 7.44 0.88 7.78
N LEU A 138 7.43 2.11 8.30
CA LEU A 138 6.76 2.44 9.56
C LEU A 138 5.26 2.13 9.52
N LYS A 139 4.60 2.48 8.42
CA LYS A 139 3.19 2.16 8.17
C LYS A 139 2.97 0.64 8.21
N THR A 140 3.77 -0.13 7.46
CA THR A 140 3.63 -1.59 7.44
C THR A 140 3.98 -2.24 8.78
N ILE A 141 5.02 -1.79 9.49
CA ILE A 141 5.33 -2.28 10.84
C ILE A 141 4.13 -2.08 11.75
N SER A 142 3.52 -0.89 11.72
CA SER A 142 2.32 -0.60 12.51
C SER A 142 1.13 -1.50 12.12
N GLN A 143 0.92 -1.75 10.82
CA GLN A 143 -0.14 -2.63 10.32
C GLN A 143 0.10 -4.09 10.73
N LYS A 144 1.31 -4.63 10.52
CA LYS A 144 1.65 -6.02 10.83
C LYS A 144 1.64 -6.30 12.32
N ALA A 145 2.16 -5.38 13.15
CA ALA A 145 2.04 -5.49 14.59
C ALA A 145 0.57 -5.53 15.04
N PHE A 146 -0.27 -4.66 14.46
CA PHE A 146 -1.72 -4.67 14.72
C PHE A 146 -2.38 -5.96 14.27
N GLU A 147 -2.08 -6.45 13.07
CA GLU A 147 -2.63 -7.70 12.53
C GLU A 147 -2.27 -8.91 13.39
N ILE A 148 -1.01 -9.04 13.83
CA ILE A 148 -0.57 -10.15 14.70
C ILE A 148 -1.36 -10.14 16.00
N ALA A 149 -1.48 -8.97 16.64
CA ALA A 149 -2.25 -8.82 17.87
C ALA A 149 -3.76 -9.10 17.65
N TYR A 150 -4.32 -8.61 16.54
CA TYR A 150 -5.73 -8.81 16.19
C TYR A 150 -6.05 -10.28 15.97
N TYR A 151 -5.22 -10.99 15.20
CA TYR A 151 -5.40 -12.42 14.96
C TYR A 151 -5.17 -13.25 16.22
N GLY A 152 -4.27 -12.82 17.12
CA GLY A 152 -4.14 -13.43 18.45
C GLY A 152 -5.44 -13.32 19.25
N HIS A 153 -5.99 -12.12 19.38
CA HIS A 153 -7.26 -11.91 20.09
C HIS A 153 -8.46 -12.59 19.41
N LEU A 154 -8.48 -12.65 18.08
CA LEU A 154 -9.50 -13.37 17.33
C LEU A 154 -9.41 -14.88 17.55
N SER A 155 -8.19 -15.43 17.59
CA SER A 155 -7.94 -16.83 17.91
C SER A 155 -8.47 -17.17 19.31
N ASP A 156 -8.15 -16.33 20.31
CA ASP A 156 -8.63 -16.49 21.69
C ASP A 156 -10.17 -16.42 21.78
N ASP A 157 -10.80 -15.48 21.07
CA ASP A 157 -12.26 -15.27 21.09
C ASP A 157 -13.05 -16.35 20.33
N SER A 158 -12.49 -16.87 19.23
CA SER A 158 -13.16 -17.85 18.37
C SER A 158 -12.82 -19.32 18.67
N GLY A 159 -11.72 -19.57 19.38
CA GLY A 159 -11.17 -20.93 19.58
C GLY A 159 -10.50 -21.53 18.35
N ILE A 160 -10.34 -20.78 17.25
CA ILE A 160 -9.66 -21.22 16.03
C ILE A 160 -8.18 -20.92 16.15
N ASP A 161 -7.30 -21.91 15.96
CA ASP A 161 -5.85 -21.69 15.94
C ASP A 161 -5.40 -20.95 14.69
N LEU A 162 -4.92 -19.72 14.88
CA LEU A 162 -4.39 -18.85 13.81
C LEU A 162 -2.86 -18.65 13.93
N SER A 163 -2.17 -19.50 14.71
CA SER A 163 -0.73 -19.38 14.99
C SER A 163 0.15 -19.45 13.74
N SER A 164 -0.16 -20.35 12.81
CA SER A 164 0.57 -20.49 11.54
C SER A 164 0.54 -19.21 10.70
N ILE A 165 -0.61 -18.52 10.67
CA ILE A 165 -0.77 -17.24 9.96
C ILE A 165 0.07 -16.16 10.66
N ASN A 166 0.06 -16.12 11.98
CA ASN A 166 0.84 -15.16 12.77
C ASN A 166 2.36 -15.36 12.63
N ASN A 167 2.83 -16.60 12.50
CA ASN A 167 4.25 -16.89 12.29
C ASN A 167 4.76 -16.28 10.97
N ILE A 168 3.97 -16.36 9.89
CA ILE A 168 4.32 -15.73 8.61
C ILE A 168 4.34 -14.20 8.75
N LYS A 169 3.35 -13.62 9.44
CA LYS A 169 3.28 -12.18 9.69
C LYS A 169 4.44 -11.66 10.54
N ASP A 170 4.93 -12.44 11.50
CA ASP A 170 6.08 -12.08 12.34
C ASP A 170 7.39 -12.04 11.54
N LEU A 171 7.57 -12.97 10.58
CA LEU A 171 8.70 -12.92 9.65
C LEU A 171 8.66 -11.64 8.81
N ASP A 172 7.50 -11.30 8.24
CA ASP A 172 7.30 -10.06 7.48
C ASP A 172 7.57 -8.81 8.34
N LEU A 173 7.06 -8.78 9.59
CA LEU A 173 7.31 -7.69 10.53
C LEU A 173 8.83 -7.47 10.76
N LYS A 174 9.59 -8.55 10.96
CA LYS A 174 11.05 -8.48 11.14
C LYS A 174 11.77 -7.95 9.91
N GLU A 175 11.33 -8.32 8.71
CA GLU A 175 11.89 -7.79 7.46
C GLU A 175 11.61 -6.30 7.29
N ASN A 176 10.40 -5.86 7.62
CA ASN A 176 10.03 -4.46 7.60
C ASN A 176 10.84 -3.61 8.59
N VAL A 177 11.11 -4.12 9.80
CA VAL A 177 11.99 -3.45 10.78
C VAL A 177 13.41 -3.28 10.22
N ARG A 178 13.96 -4.30 9.55
CA ARG A 178 15.28 -4.20 8.90
C ARG A 178 15.29 -3.19 7.76
N GLY A 179 14.23 -3.17 6.95
CA GLY A 179 14.05 -2.18 5.88
C GLY A 179 14.00 -0.74 6.42
N PHE A 180 13.25 -0.52 7.50
CA PHE A 180 13.24 0.75 8.22
C PHE A 180 14.62 1.15 8.73
N ASP A 181 15.34 0.24 9.39
CA ASP A 181 16.68 0.53 9.92
C ASP A 181 17.68 0.89 8.82
N ARG A 182 17.58 0.22 7.65
CA ARG A 182 18.37 0.58 6.47
C ARG A 182 18.03 1.98 5.98
N ALA A 183 16.75 2.27 5.74
CA ALA A 183 16.30 3.57 5.24
C ALA A 183 16.71 4.71 6.19
N ARG A 184 16.56 4.49 7.50
CA ARG A 184 17.04 5.39 8.56
C ARG A 184 18.54 5.67 8.47
N LYS A 185 19.35 4.64 8.21
CA LYS A 185 20.81 4.80 8.06
C LYS A 185 21.16 5.66 6.83
N VAL A 186 20.44 5.51 5.72
CA VAL A 186 20.64 6.30 4.50
C VAL A 186 20.34 7.78 4.77
N ASP A 187 19.20 8.07 5.39
CA ASP A 187 18.78 9.43 5.75
C ASP A 187 19.78 10.10 6.71
N LEU A 188 20.08 9.46 7.85
CA LEU A 188 20.96 10.00 8.89
C LEU A 188 22.40 10.27 8.43
N LYS A 189 22.94 9.40 7.57
CA LYS A 189 24.32 9.53 7.09
C LYS A 189 24.41 10.25 5.74
N CYS A 190 23.28 10.68 5.19
CA CYS A 190 23.16 11.24 3.84
C CYS A 190 23.89 10.39 2.79
N VAL A 191 23.78 9.06 2.90
CA VAL A 191 24.50 8.14 2.01
C VAL A 191 23.95 8.30 0.60
N GLN A 192 24.84 8.49 -0.36
CA GLN A 192 24.47 8.59 -1.76
C GLN A 192 24.38 7.20 -2.38
N ASP A 193 23.61 7.08 -3.47
CA ASP A 193 23.60 5.90 -4.34
C ASP A 193 23.12 4.59 -3.67
N GLU A 194 22.22 4.68 -2.68
CA GLU A 194 21.64 3.52 -1.98
C GLU A 194 20.27 3.10 -2.54
N TYR A 195 19.56 4.03 -3.19
CA TYR A 195 18.31 3.79 -3.90
C TYR A 195 18.47 4.11 -5.38
N TYR A 196 17.90 3.26 -6.23
CA TYR A 196 17.82 3.49 -7.66
C TYR A 196 16.41 4.00 -8.01
N LEU A 197 16.32 5.31 -8.26
CA LEU A 197 15.13 5.98 -8.78
C LEU A 197 15.11 5.81 -10.31
N PHE A 198 14.34 4.85 -10.79
CA PHE A 198 14.33 4.49 -12.21
C PHE A 198 13.15 5.11 -12.97
N PHE A 199 12.17 5.67 -12.27
CA PHE A 199 11.07 6.41 -12.85
C PHE A 199 10.69 7.57 -11.92
N CYS A 200 10.62 8.77 -12.48
CA CYS A 200 10.13 9.97 -11.80
C CYS A 200 9.55 10.89 -12.87
N GLU A 201 8.24 11.03 -12.88
CA GLU A 201 7.51 11.88 -13.82
C GLU A 201 6.82 13.02 -13.07
N LYS A 202 6.97 14.25 -13.59
CA LYS A 202 6.30 15.45 -13.10
C LYS A 202 5.18 15.81 -14.07
N LEU A 203 3.97 15.43 -13.72
CA LEU A 203 2.75 15.67 -14.50
C LEU A 203 2.29 17.12 -14.30
N SER A 204 2.00 17.83 -15.39
CA SER A 204 1.54 19.23 -15.36
C SER A 204 0.04 19.37 -14.98
N TYR A 205 -0.50 18.40 -14.25
CA TYR A 205 -1.89 18.31 -13.84
C TYR A 205 -2.01 17.52 -12.54
N VAL A 206 -3.13 17.66 -11.83
CA VAL A 206 -3.41 16.96 -10.58
C VAL A 206 -4.17 15.67 -10.87
N VAL A 207 -3.60 14.53 -10.51
CA VAL A 207 -4.26 13.22 -10.64
C VAL A 207 -5.24 12.97 -9.49
N PRO A 208 -6.38 12.30 -9.70
CA PRO A 208 -7.41 12.06 -8.69
C PRO A 208 -7.06 10.91 -7.73
N ILE A 209 -5.78 10.54 -7.60
CA ILE A 209 -5.31 9.44 -6.76
C ILE A 209 -4.07 9.85 -5.99
N ALA A 210 -4.04 9.49 -4.70
CA ALA A 210 -2.86 9.57 -3.87
C ALA A 210 -2.47 8.16 -3.42
N PHE A 211 -1.20 7.82 -3.61
CA PHE A 211 -0.66 6.52 -3.24
C PHE A 211 0.77 6.63 -2.74
N GLN A 212 1.13 5.86 -1.71
CA GLN A 212 2.52 5.69 -1.32
C GLN A 212 2.67 4.37 -0.59
N HIS A 213 3.30 3.40 -1.24
CA HIS A 213 3.60 2.15 -0.57
C HIS A 213 4.85 1.46 -1.13
N LYS A 214 5.25 0.40 -0.43
CA LYS A 214 6.19 -0.58 -0.97
C LYS A 214 5.40 -1.78 -1.48
N ILE A 215 5.79 -2.31 -2.62
CA ILE A 215 5.09 -3.36 -3.36
C ILE A 215 6.08 -4.50 -3.61
N ALA A 216 5.67 -5.70 -3.24
CA ALA A 216 6.38 -6.92 -3.58
C ALA A 216 5.85 -7.46 -4.91
N LEU A 217 6.23 -6.83 -6.04
CA LEU A 217 5.80 -7.30 -7.36
C LEU A 217 6.16 -8.78 -7.53
N ALA A 218 5.16 -9.60 -7.88
CA ALA A 218 5.31 -11.04 -8.00
C ALA A 218 5.97 -11.42 -9.33
N VAL A 219 5.53 -10.78 -10.43
CA VAL A 219 5.98 -11.06 -11.79
C VAL A 219 6.28 -9.79 -12.57
N ASP A 220 7.08 -9.91 -13.63
CA ASP A 220 7.33 -8.86 -14.63
C ASP A 220 6.28 -8.86 -15.75
N LEU A 221 6.43 -8.01 -16.77
CA LEU A 221 5.44 -7.89 -17.87
C LEU A 221 5.36 -9.14 -18.76
N GLU A 222 6.40 -9.96 -18.76
CA GLU A 222 6.49 -11.22 -19.52
C GLU A 222 6.08 -12.44 -18.66
N GLY A 223 5.66 -12.21 -17.41
CA GLY A 223 5.26 -13.27 -16.48
C GLY A 223 6.44 -14.00 -15.82
N ASN A 224 7.66 -13.45 -15.90
CA ASN A 224 8.80 -13.99 -15.16
C ASN A 224 8.69 -13.62 -13.68
N VAL A 225 8.98 -14.56 -12.78
CA VAL A 225 8.85 -14.35 -11.33
C VAL A 225 9.93 -13.41 -10.82
N ILE A 226 9.51 -12.29 -10.22
CA ILE A 226 10.36 -11.36 -9.44
C ILE A 226 10.39 -11.81 -7.98
N ASN A 227 9.22 -11.89 -7.34
CA ASN A 227 9.05 -12.37 -5.97
C ASN A 227 8.10 -13.56 -5.93
N ASN A 228 8.55 -14.69 -5.39
CA ASN A 228 7.69 -15.81 -5.05
C ASN A 228 7.01 -15.50 -3.70
N LEU A 229 5.81 -14.92 -3.77
CA LEU A 229 5.02 -14.52 -2.58
C LEU A 229 4.50 -15.71 -1.76
N TYR A 230 4.56 -16.92 -2.32
CA TYR A 230 4.19 -18.17 -1.64
C TYR A 230 5.40 -18.89 -1.04
N ASN A 231 6.59 -18.29 -1.09
CA ASN A 231 7.77 -18.85 -0.45
C ASN A 231 7.84 -18.44 1.02
N HIS A 232 7.71 -19.43 1.91
CA HIS A 232 7.78 -19.24 3.36
C HIS A 232 9.16 -19.55 3.97
N ASP A 233 10.18 -19.84 3.16
CA ASP A 233 11.56 -20.00 3.66
C ASP A 233 12.07 -18.68 4.25
N PRO A 234 12.43 -18.63 5.56
CA PRO A 234 12.96 -17.42 6.18
C PRO A 234 14.26 -16.88 5.54
N LYS A 235 14.97 -17.70 4.75
CA LYS A 235 16.16 -17.28 3.98
C LYS A 235 15.80 -16.57 2.69
N TYR A 236 14.61 -16.79 2.16
CA TYR A 236 14.11 -16.07 1.00
C TYR A 236 13.71 -14.67 1.42
N LYS A 237 14.33 -13.66 0.82
CA LYS A 237 14.03 -12.24 1.10
C LYS A 237 13.15 -11.70 0.00
N ILE A 238 12.03 -11.09 0.35
CA ILE A 238 11.23 -10.33 -0.59
C ILE A 238 11.95 -9.02 -0.91
N GLN A 239 12.00 -8.66 -2.19
CA GLN A 239 12.53 -7.38 -2.65
C GLN A 239 11.36 -6.46 -2.95
N HIS A 240 11.54 -5.17 -2.73
CA HIS A 240 10.43 -4.22 -2.77
C HIS A 240 10.67 -3.10 -3.77
N LEU A 241 9.63 -2.84 -4.54
CA LEU A 241 9.45 -1.63 -5.32
C LEU A 241 8.72 -0.59 -4.47
N HIS A 242 9.29 0.58 -4.27
CA HIS A 242 8.57 1.71 -3.71
C HIS A 242 7.90 2.49 -4.83
N LEU A 243 6.60 2.73 -4.72
CA LEU A 243 5.80 3.51 -5.66
C LEU A 243 5.07 4.61 -4.89
N ALA A 244 5.18 5.83 -5.40
CA ALA A 244 4.49 6.99 -4.87
C ALA A 244 3.82 7.78 -6.00
N VAL A 245 2.59 8.22 -5.72
CA VAL A 245 1.79 9.15 -6.51
C VAL A 245 1.36 10.28 -5.57
N PHE A 246 1.94 11.46 -5.76
CA PHE A 246 1.68 12.63 -4.95
C PHE A 246 0.93 13.68 -5.76
N PRO A 247 -0.37 13.87 -5.53
CA PRO A 247 -1.09 15.02 -6.05
C PRO A 247 -0.71 16.26 -5.23
N LEU A 248 0.13 17.11 -5.81
CA LEU A 248 0.44 18.42 -5.25
C LEU A 248 -0.65 19.42 -5.67
N GLU A 249 -0.46 20.72 -5.43
CA GLU A 249 -1.51 21.72 -5.67
C GLU A 249 -1.82 21.95 -7.16
N GLU A 250 -0.81 21.87 -8.03
CA GLU A 250 -0.94 22.19 -9.46
C GLU A 250 -0.36 21.10 -10.37
N ILE A 251 0.41 20.18 -9.79
CA ILE A 251 1.17 19.15 -10.48
C ILE A 251 1.02 17.83 -9.73
N SER A 252 1.37 16.73 -10.37
CA SER A 252 1.49 15.44 -9.72
C SER A 252 2.87 14.85 -9.92
N ILE A 253 3.36 14.13 -8.93
CA ILE A 253 4.62 13.39 -9.03
C ILE A 253 4.30 11.90 -8.99
N VAL A 254 4.75 11.17 -10.01
CA VAL A 254 4.73 9.70 -10.03
C VAL A 254 6.17 9.22 -9.99
N MET A 255 6.52 8.41 -9.00
CA MET A 255 7.88 7.91 -8.88
C MET A 255 7.94 6.45 -8.45
N MET A 256 8.97 5.77 -8.96
CA MET A 256 9.31 4.40 -8.57
C MET A 256 10.79 4.26 -8.30
N PHE A 257 11.11 3.62 -7.18
CA PHE A 257 12.49 3.34 -6.82
C PHE A 257 12.61 2.01 -6.08
N ILE A 258 13.80 1.43 -6.15
CA ILE A 258 14.17 0.20 -5.44
C ILE A 258 15.42 0.43 -4.60
N ASP A 259 15.66 -0.46 -3.65
CA ASP A 259 17.00 -0.61 -3.08
C ASP A 259 17.99 -0.97 -4.19
N LYS A 260 19.13 -0.28 -4.29
CA LYS A 260 20.11 -0.55 -5.35
C LYS A 260 20.65 -1.99 -5.31
N LYS A 261 20.58 -2.64 -4.14
CA LYS A 261 20.98 -4.05 -3.96
C LYS A 261 19.93 -5.03 -4.48
N ASP A 262 18.72 -4.57 -4.82
CA ASP A 262 17.65 -5.43 -5.29
C ASP A 262 17.80 -5.72 -6.78
N THR A 263 18.29 -6.93 -7.08
CA THR A 263 18.66 -7.31 -8.44
C THR A 263 17.53 -7.93 -9.25
N ARG A 264 16.42 -8.36 -8.64
CA ARG A 264 15.36 -9.10 -9.35
C ARG A 264 14.46 -8.21 -10.20
N TYR A 265 14.46 -6.91 -9.95
CA TYR A 265 13.70 -5.94 -10.73
C TYR A 265 14.36 -5.54 -12.06
N ARG A 266 15.58 -6.00 -12.37
CA ARG A 266 16.32 -5.56 -13.57
C ARG A 266 15.54 -5.76 -14.87
N GLN A 267 14.90 -6.92 -15.03
CA GLN A 267 14.13 -7.24 -16.23
C GLN A 267 12.86 -6.39 -16.33
N PHE A 268 12.10 -6.29 -15.23
CA PHE A 268 10.95 -5.39 -15.13
C PHE A 268 11.31 -3.95 -15.49
N MET A 269 12.38 -3.39 -14.91
CA MET A 269 12.81 -2.03 -15.19
C MET A 269 13.18 -1.83 -16.67
N ARG A 270 13.81 -2.82 -17.31
CA ARG A 270 14.12 -2.77 -18.75
C ARG A 270 12.84 -2.74 -19.59
N GLN A 271 11.87 -3.61 -19.28
CA GLN A 271 10.57 -3.65 -19.94
C GLN A 271 9.82 -2.34 -19.74
N PHE A 272 9.67 -1.90 -18.49
CA PHE A 272 9.02 -0.65 -18.11
C PHE A 272 9.63 0.55 -18.86
N ASN A 273 10.96 0.65 -18.93
CA ASN A 273 11.64 1.77 -19.58
C ASN A 273 11.41 1.83 -21.09
N SER A 274 11.11 0.69 -21.73
CA SER A 274 10.79 0.62 -23.17
C SER A 274 9.37 1.06 -23.51
N LEU A 275 8.49 1.22 -22.51
CA LEU A 275 7.11 1.69 -22.71
C LEU A 275 7.06 3.19 -23.02
N SER A 276 5.98 3.61 -23.71
CA SER A 276 5.61 5.03 -23.82
C SER A 276 5.29 5.61 -22.44
N LEU A 277 5.30 6.93 -22.30
CA LEU A 277 4.93 7.56 -21.03
C LEU A 277 3.49 7.21 -20.61
N GLU A 278 2.56 7.22 -21.55
CA GLU A 278 1.17 6.80 -21.33
C GLU A 278 1.09 5.38 -20.77
N ASP A 279 1.83 4.43 -21.38
CA ASP A 279 1.85 3.04 -20.94
C ASP A 279 2.55 2.86 -19.59
N LYS A 280 3.59 3.66 -19.29
CA LYS A 280 4.23 3.69 -17.96
C LYS A 280 3.25 4.13 -16.88
N LEU A 281 2.46 5.18 -17.15
CA LEU A 281 1.44 5.68 -16.24
C LEU A 281 0.30 4.67 -16.07
N ALA A 282 -0.21 4.09 -17.16
CA ALA A 282 -1.25 3.06 -17.10
C ALA A 282 -0.78 1.81 -16.33
N LEU A 283 0.47 1.38 -16.52
CA LEU A 283 1.03 0.26 -15.77
C LEU A 283 1.24 0.60 -14.29
N SER A 284 1.69 1.82 -13.99
CA SER A 284 1.82 2.29 -12.60
C SER A 284 0.47 2.30 -11.88
N ASN A 285 -0.56 2.79 -12.56
CA ASN A 285 -1.96 2.76 -12.10
C ASN A 285 -2.44 1.34 -11.83
N TYR A 286 -2.22 0.44 -12.79
CA TYR A 286 -2.61 -0.97 -12.66
C TYR A 286 -1.91 -1.68 -11.48
N ILE A 287 -0.62 -1.42 -11.28
CA ILE A 287 0.14 -1.97 -10.15
C ILE A 287 -0.46 -1.51 -8.81
N ILE A 288 -0.91 -0.26 -8.69
CA ILE A 288 -1.52 0.26 -7.46
C ILE A 288 -2.78 -0.54 -7.11
N PHE A 289 -3.69 -0.68 -8.07
CA PHE A 289 -4.97 -1.36 -7.86
C PHE A 289 -4.80 -2.87 -7.65
N LEU A 290 -3.89 -3.52 -8.38
CA LEU A 290 -3.68 -4.96 -8.27
C LEU A 290 -3.00 -5.36 -6.95
N TYR A 291 -2.11 -4.52 -6.40
CA TYR A 291 -1.27 -4.90 -5.25
C TYR A 291 -1.63 -4.20 -3.94
N SER A 292 -2.59 -3.26 -3.91
CA SER A 292 -2.84 -2.48 -2.71
C SER A 292 -4.29 -2.09 -2.50
N GLU A 293 -4.67 -2.07 -1.24
CA GLU A 293 -5.94 -1.52 -0.73
C GLU A 293 -5.74 -0.13 -0.07
N ASP A 294 -4.48 0.33 0.10
CA ASP A 294 -4.11 1.56 0.82
C ASP A 294 -3.85 2.73 -0.16
N PHE A 295 -4.82 2.98 -1.03
CA PHE A 295 -4.87 4.14 -1.92
C PHE A 295 -6.05 5.06 -1.54
N PHE A 296 -5.94 6.33 -1.93
CA PHE A 296 -6.99 7.33 -1.72
C PHE A 296 -7.36 7.97 -3.05
N LEU A 297 -8.65 8.03 -3.33
CA LEU A 297 -9.21 8.55 -4.56
C LEU A 297 -9.99 9.84 -4.29
N SER A 298 -10.04 10.70 -5.30
CA SER A 298 -10.93 11.86 -5.28
C SER A 298 -12.38 11.42 -5.30
N PRO A 299 -13.25 11.92 -4.40
CA PRO A 299 -14.68 11.69 -4.48
C PRO A 299 -15.35 12.34 -5.70
N SER A 300 -14.61 13.15 -6.47
CA SER A 300 -15.10 13.79 -7.70
C SER A 300 -14.86 12.94 -8.97
N LEU A 301 -14.40 11.69 -8.84
CA LEU A 301 -14.26 10.79 -9.98
C LEU A 301 -15.59 10.57 -10.70
N ASP A 302 -15.53 10.45 -12.04
CA ASP A 302 -16.69 10.13 -12.86
C ASP A 302 -17.33 8.82 -12.40
N GLU A 303 -18.67 8.78 -12.38
CA GLU A 303 -19.42 7.56 -12.02
C GLU A 303 -19.06 6.38 -12.94
N GLU A 304 -18.73 6.63 -14.21
CA GLU A 304 -18.26 5.62 -15.15
C GLU A 304 -16.97 4.92 -14.69
N ILE A 305 -16.06 5.66 -14.05
CA ILE A 305 -14.80 5.11 -13.53
C ILE A 305 -15.06 4.35 -12.23
N VAL A 306 -15.83 4.94 -11.32
CA VAL A 306 -16.17 4.30 -10.04
C VAL A 306 -16.94 3.00 -10.27
N ASN A 307 -17.73 2.92 -11.35
CA ASN A 307 -18.49 1.74 -11.74
C ASN A 307 -17.80 0.85 -12.78
N ASP A 308 -16.54 1.08 -13.11
CA ASP A 308 -15.81 0.22 -14.04
C ASP A 308 -15.58 -1.17 -13.42
N GLU A 309 -16.25 -2.18 -13.98
CA GLU A 309 -16.22 -3.56 -13.47
C GLU A 309 -14.81 -4.17 -13.49
N LYS A 310 -13.96 -3.81 -14.47
CA LYS A 310 -12.60 -4.35 -14.55
C LYS A 310 -11.71 -3.72 -13.48
N LEU A 311 -11.86 -2.42 -13.23
CA LEU A 311 -11.15 -1.72 -12.16
C LEU A 311 -11.53 -2.30 -10.79
N LYS A 312 -12.84 -2.51 -10.55
CA LYS A 312 -13.32 -3.17 -9.32
C LYS A 312 -12.75 -4.57 -9.20
N TYR A 313 -12.78 -5.36 -10.26
CA TYR A 313 -12.24 -6.72 -10.27
C TYR A 313 -10.74 -6.76 -9.97
N VAL A 314 -9.94 -5.91 -10.63
CA VAL A 314 -8.49 -5.82 -10.37
C VAL A 314 -8.23 -5.40 -8.93
N SER A 315 -8.98 -4.43 -8.42
CA SER A 315 -8.84 -3.92 -7.05
C SER A 315 -9.33 -4.90 -5.98
N GLY A 316 -10.31 -5.73 -6.29
CA GLY A 316 -10.90 -6.72 -5.38
C GLY A 316 -10.14 -8.05 -5.34
N SER A 317 -9.20 -8.26 -6.26
CA SER A 317 -8.45 -9.51 -6.36
C SER A 317 -7.56 -9.71 -5.13
N LEU A 318 -7.93 -10.64 -4.24
CA LEU A 318 -7.04 -11.05 -3.16
C LEU A 318 -6.06 -12.08 -3.72
N GLY A 319 -4.77 -11.89 -3.48
CA GLY A 319 -3.71 -12.85 -3.83
C GLY A 319 -3.78 -14.21 -3.10
N VAL A 320 -4.91 -14.50 -2.46
CA VAL A 320 -5.25 -15.73 -1.75
C VAL A 320 -6.11 -16.59 -2.69
N GLY A 321 -5.46 -17.46 -3.45
CA GLY A 321 -6.14 -18.57 -4.10
C GLY A 321 -6.25 -19.74 -3.12
N LEU A 322 -7.41 -20.40 -3.08
CA LEU A 322 -7.49 -21.75 -2.53
C LEU A 322 -6.58 -22.63 -3.39
N VAL A 323 -5.55 -23.23 -2.81
CA VAL A 323 -4.71 -24.22 -3.52
C VAL A 323 -5.54 -25.49 -3.70
N GLY A 324 -6.43 -25.46 -4.68
CA GLY A 324 -7.21 -26.59 -5.15
C GLY A 324 -6.37 -27.52 -6.03
N LEU A 325 -6.53 -28.82 -5.77
CA LEU A 325 -6.02 -30.01 -6.46
C LEU A 325 -5.34 -29.78 -7.84
N GLY A 326 -4.00 -29.74 -7.85
CA GLY A 326 -3.18 -30.09 -9.01
C GLY A 326 -2.46 -28.96 -9.76
N ARG A 327 -2.68 -27.68 -9.45
CA ARG A 327 -1.92 -26.56 -10.04
C ARG A 327 -0.66 -26.22 -9.24
N SER A 328 0.42 -25.83 -9.91
CA SER A 328 1.62 -25.38 -9.22
C SER A 328 1.39 -24.00 -8.59
N ALA A 329 1.95 -23.75 -7.40
CA ALA A 329 1.85 -22.46 -6.73
C ALA A 329 2.41 -21.30 -7.58
N ILE A 330 3.37 -21.59 -8.47
CA ILE A 330 3.96 -20.61 -9.38
C ILE A 330 3.00 -20.23 -10.51
N ASP A 331 2.21 -21.17 -11.02
CA ASP A 331 1.23 -20.85 -12.07
C ASP A 331 0.11 -19.97 -11.51
N LEU A 332 -0.37 -20.27 -10.30
CA LEU A 332 -1.32 -19.42 -9.58
C LEU A 332 -0.74 -18.02 -9.31
N LEU A 333 0.54 -17.94 -8.92
CA LEU A 333 1.22 -16.65 -8.72
C LEU A 333 1.21 -15.82 -10.01
N LYS A 334 1.52 -16.43 -11.15
CA LYS A 334 1.57 -15.75 -12.44
C LYS A 334 0.18 -15.30 -12.90
N GLU A 335 -0.83 -16.12 -12.70
CA GLU A 335 -2.22 -15.81 -13.03
C GLU A 335 -2.74 -14.64 -12.18
N ASN A 336 -2.58 -14.73 -10.86
CA ASN A 336 -3.13 -13.76 -9.89
C ASN A 336 -2.49 -12.37 -9.98
N TYR A 337 -1.24 -12.31 -10.45
CA TYR A 337 -0.44 -11.10 -10.43
C TYR A 337 0.03 -10.65 -11.83
N SER A 338 -0.59 -11.19 -12.88
CA SER A 338 -0.25 -10.83 -14.26
C SER A 338 -0.40 -9.32 -14.49
N LEU A 339 0.60 -8.73 -15.14
CA LEU A 339 0.59 -7.31 -15.52
C LEU A 339 0.06 -7.06 -16.93
N SER A 340 -0.33 -8.11 -17.67
CA SER A 340 -0.75 -7.99 -19.07
C SER A 340 -2.06 -7.20 -19.25
N GLY A 341 -2.87 -7.10 -18.19
CA GLY A 341 -4.15 -6.40 -18.19
C GLY A 341 -4.07 -4.89 -17.98
N PHE A 342 -2.87 -4.28 -17.96
CA PHE A 342 -2.73 -2.89 -17.50
C PHE A 342 -3.46 -1.83 -18.34
N LYS A 343 -3.76 -2.14 -19.61
CA LYS A 343 -4.56 -1.28 -20.51
C LYS A 343 -6.06 -1.51 -20.41
N ALA A 344 -6.49 -2.48 -19.59
CA ALA A 344 -7.88 -2.91 -19.52
C ALA A 344 -8.71 -2.12 -18.50
N ILE A 345 -8.08 -1.30 -17.65
CA ILE A 345 -8.73 -0.44 -16.66
C ILE A 345 -8.49 1.04 -16.98
N PRO A 346 -9.36 1.96 -16.52
CA PRO A 346 -9.11 3.39 -16.63
C PRO A 346 -7.78 3.80 -15.96
N SER A 347 -6.97 4.58 -16.67
CA SER A 347 -5.73 5.13 -16.13
C SER A 347 -6.02 6.42 -15.37
N LEU A 348 -6.02 6.39 -14.04
CA LEU A 348 -6.19 7.59 -13.22
C LEU A 348 -4.96 8.51 -13.22
N LEU A 349 -3.87 8.08 -13.85
CA LEU A 349 -2.66 8.86 -13.98
C LEU A 349 -2.59 9.61 -15.31
N SER A 350 -3.63 9.55 -16.14
CA SER A 350 -3.69 10.22 -17.45
C SER A 350 -4.24 11.66 -17.32
N PRO A 351 -3.91 12.56 -18.28
CA PRO A 351 -4.39 13.95 -18.24
C PRO A 351 -5.90 14.06 -18.38
N GLU A 352 -6.55 13.13 -19.08
CA GLU A 352 -8.01 13.14 -19.30
C GLU A 352 -8.79 12.94 -17.99
N LYS A 353 -8.15 12.39 -16.96
CA LYS A 353 -8.76 12.11 -15.65
C LYS A 353 -8.29 13.07 -14.55
N SER A 354 -7.55 14.13 -14.91
CA SER A 354 -7.10 15.14 -13.94
C SER A 354 -8.25 15.92 -13.31
N ILE A 355 -8.02 16.48 -12.12
CA ILE A 355 -8.98 17.31 -11.38
C ILE A 355 -8.52 18.75 -11.18
#